data_AF-A0A6S6ST65-F1
#
_entry.id   AF-A0A6S6ST65-F1
#
_cell.length_a   1.000
_cell.length_b   1.000
_cell.length_c   1.000
_cell.angle_alpha   90.00
_cell.angle_beta   90.00
_cell.angle_gamma   90.00
#
_symmetry.space_group_name_H-M   'P 1'
#
loop_
_entity.id
_entity.type
_entity.pdbx_description
1 polymer ?
#
loop_
_entity_poly.entity_id
_entity_poly.type
_entity_poly.pdbx_seq_one_letter_code
_entity_poly.pdbx_strand_id
1 'polypeptide(L)'
;MEKVTSLLEKYDYFRAAQLRSINPTSESSKILTLVIQDDEGEDTDRITIEFKDIKSSKILVNSVLPMLDMMGGISLIKENNLYGFSLGRDTAMLHVQNAPLYIIASDITITEAQLNN
;
A
#
# COMPACT_ATOMS: atom_id res chain seq x y z
N MET A 1 15.19 3.33 -2.25
CA MET A 1 14.65 2.04 -1.77
C MET A 1 14.81 1.89 -0.27
N GLU A 2 15.94 2.28 0.34
CA GLU A 2 16.13 2.17 1.80
C GLU A 2 14.97 2.75 2.61
N LYS A 3 14.48 3.96 2.30
CA LYS A 3 13.32 4.56 2.98
C LYS A 3 12.04 3.71 2.91
N VAL A 4 11.81 3.03 1.79
CA VAL A 4 10.64 2.15 1.60
C VAL A 4 10.80 0.90 2.44
N THR A 5 11.97 0.28 2.39
CA THR A 5 12.28 -0.92 3.17
C THR A 5 12.18 -0.63 4.67
N SER A 6 12.76 0.47 5.15
CA SER A 6 12.68 0.86 6.56
C SER A 6 11.24 1.13 7.01
N LEU A 7 10.38 1.71 6.15
CA LEU A 7 8.97 1.92 6.46
C LEU A 7 8.21 0.59 6.56
N LEU A 8 8.42 -0.32 5.60
CA LEU A 8 7.82 -1.64 5.63
C LEU A 8 8.24 -2.40 6.89
N GLU A 9 9.52 -2.38 7.25
CA GLU A 9 10.02 -3.05 8.45
C GLU A 9 9.49 -2.40 9.74
N LYS A 10 9.41 -1.06 9.80
CA LYS A 10 8.86 -0.32 10.94
C LYS A 10 7.43 -0.75 11.30
N TYR A 11 6.59 -1.00 10.30
CA TYR A 11 5.19 -1.38 10.49
C TYR A 11 4.91 -2.87 10.28
N ASP A 12 5.93 -3.74 10.39
CA ASP A 12 5.86 -5.19 10.12
C ASP A 12 5.06 -5.52 8.84
N TYR A 13 5.45 -4.89 7.74
CA TYR A 13 4.82 -5.02 6.43
C TYR A 13 3.32 -4.73 6.44
N PHE A 14 2.85 -3.89 7.37
CA PHE A 14 1.44 -3.49 7.51
C PHE A 14 0.50 -4.67 7.78
N ARG A 15 0.99 -5.74 8.44
CA ARG A 15 0.17 -6.94 8.71
C ARG A 15 -1.03 -6.71 9.61
N ALA A 16 -0.89 -5.79 10.57
CA ALA A 16 -1.96 -5.37 11.48
C ALA A 16 -2.62 -4.06 11.03
N ALA A 17 -2.23 -3.54 9.86
CA ALA A 17 -2.82 -2.31 9.34
C ALA A 17 -4.17 -2.58 8.69
N GLN A 18 -4.91 -1.51 8.41
CA GLN A 18 -6.12 -1.55 7.60
C GLN A 18 -5.94 -0.73 6.33
N LEU A 19 -6.31 -1.30 5.18
CA LEU A 19 -6.38 -0.59 3.92
C LEU A 19 -7.69 0.20 3.84
N ARG A 20 -7.62 1.53 3.97
CA ARG A 20 -8.81 2.37 4.15
C ARG A 20 -9.44 2.79 2.83
N SER A 21 -8.61 3.18 1.86
CA SER A 21 -9.10 3.67 0.57
C SER A 21 -8.03 3.63 -0.51
N ILE A 22 -8.46 3.53 -1.76
CA ILE A 22 -7.66 3.80 -2.95
C ILE A 22 -8.44 4.76 -3.83
N ASN A 23 -8.00 6.02 -3.89
CA ASN A 23 -8.70 7.08 -4.61
C ASN A 23 -7.88 7.54 -5.82
N PRO A 24 -8.47 7.66 -7.01
CA PRO A 24 -7.78 8.27 -8.15
C PRO A 24 -7.55 9.77 -7.89
N THR A 25 -6.36 10.26 -8.21
CA THR A 25 -6.05 11.70 -8.26
C THR A 25 -5.99 12.23 -9.69
N SER A 26 -5.73 11.35 -10.65
CA SER A 26 -5.80 11.60 -12.09
C SER A 26 -6.11 10.30 -12.85
N GLU A 27 -6.06 10.31 -14.18
CA GLU A 27 -6.18 9.09 -14.99
C GLU A 27 -5.02 8.10 -14.76
N SER A 28 -3.83 8.60 -14.43
CA SER A 28 -2.60 7.79 -14.24
C SER A 28 -2.05 7.82 -12.81
N SER A 29 -2.78 8.40 -11.86
CA SER A 29 -2.33 8.52 -10.47
C SER A 29 -3.42 8.11 -9.48
N LYS A 30 -3.01 7.45 -8.40
CA LYS A 30 -3.89 7.01 -7.30
C LYS A 30 -3.20 7.22 -5.96
N ILE A 31 -3.98 7.55 -4.96
CA ILE A 31 -3.56 7.61 -3.56
C ILE A 31 -4.16 6.43 -2.82
N LEU A 32 -3.29 5.65 -2.18
CA LEU A 32 -3.61 4.56 -1.29
C LEU A 32 -3.40 5.02 0.16
N THR A 33 -4.38 4.74 1.02
CA THR A 33 -4.34 5.10 2.44
C THR A 33 -4.39 3.85 3.30
N LEU A 34 -3.36 3.66 4.12
CA LEU A 34 -3.28 2.65 5.17
C LEU A 34 -3.39 3.37 6.53
N VAL A 35 -4.03 2.71 7.49
CA VAL A 35 -4.03 3.14 8.88
C VAL A 35 -3.47 2.02 9.76
N ILE A 36 -2.65 2.39 10.72
CA ILE A 36 -2.20 1.50 11.80
C ILE A 36 -3.16 1.73 12.95
N GLN A 37 -3.56 0.63 13.59
CA GLN A 37 -4.48 0.67 14.71
C GLN A 37 -3.79 0.10 15.95
N ASP A 38 -4.15 0.63 17.12
CA ASP A 38 -3.75 0.05 18.40
C ASP A 38 -4.63 -1.17 18.77
N ASP A 39 -4.40 -1.72 19.96
CA ASP A 39 -5.13 -2.88 20.47
C ASP A 39 -6.62 -2.56 20.74
N GLU A 40 -6.99 -1.29 20.86
CA GLU A 40 -8.37 -0.82 21.03
C GLU A 40 -9.06 -0.54 19.68
N GLY A 41 -8.30 -0.59 18.58
CA GLY A 41 -8.77 -0.35 17.22
C GLY A 41 -8.77 1.14 16.82
N GLU A 42 -8.12 2.01 17.60
CA GLU A 42 -7.99 3.43 17.27
C GLU A 42 -6.86 3.66 16.27
N ASP A 43 -7.09 4.52 15.28
CA ASP A 43 -6.10 4.84 14.24
C ASP A 43 -4.94 5.67 14.85
N THR A 44 -3.75 5.09 15.00
CA THR A 44 -2.56 5.77 15.56
C THR A 44 -1.71 6.47 14.50
N ASP A 45 -1.59 5.84 13.33
CA ASP A 45 -0.76 6.33 12.24
C ASP A 45 -1.51 6.19 10.92
N ARG A 46 -1.32 7.19 10.05
CA ARG A 46 -1.80 7.15 8.67
C ARG A 46 -0.63 7.17 7.71
N ILE A 47 -0.59 6.18 6.83
CA ILE A 47 0.38 6.08 5.76
C ILE A 47 -0.35 6.29 4.44
N THR A 48 0.14 7.24 3.66
CA THR A 48 -0.41 7.58 2.35
C THR A 48 0.65 7.29 1.30
N ILE A 49 0.32 6.47 0.31
CA ILE A 49 1.18 6.14 -0.82
C ILE A 49 0.52 6.67 -2.09
N GLU A 50 1.12 7.71 -2.67
CA GLU A 50 0.74 8.21 -3.98
C GLU A 50 1.52 7.48 -5.06
N PHE A 51 0.81 6.83 -5.98
CA PHE A 51 1.36 6.19 -7.17
C PHE A 51 1.18 7.11 -8.37
N LYS A 52 2.26 7.35 -9.12
CA LYS A 52 2.30 8.23 -10.30
C LYS A 52 2.70 7.46 -11.55
N ASP A 53 2.12 7.83 -12.68
CA ASP A 53 2.34 7.19 -13.98
C ASP A 53 2.08 5.67 -13.93
N ILE A 54 0.91 5.30 -13.44
CA ILE A 54 0.45 3.92 -13.31
C ILE A 54 0.45 3.23 -14.69
N LYS A 55 1.14 2.09 -14.77
CA LYS A 55 1.23 1.25 -15.97
C LYS A 55 0.19 0.13 -15.99
N SER A 56 -0.12 -0.40 -14.82
CA SER A 56 -1.15 -1.42 -14.63
C SER A 56 -1.64 -1.41 -13.19
N SER A 57 -2.92 -1.71 -12.98
CA SER A 57 -3.46 -1.86 -11.63
C SER A 57 -4.68 -2.76 -11.63
N LYS A 58 -4.83 -3.55 -10.57
CA LYS A 58 -6.06 -4.24 -10.20
C LYS A 58 -6.44 -3.77 -8.82
N ILE A 59 -7.53 -3.00 -8.72
CA ILE A 59 -8.01 -2.45 -7.45
C ILE A 59 -9.37 -3.03 -7.13
N LEU A 60 -9.64 -3.17 -5.83
CA LEU A 60 -10.96 -3.54 -5.33
C LEU A 60 -11.79 -2.29 -5.04
N VAL A 61 -13.10 -2.45 -4.92
CA VAL A 61 -13.99 -1.34 -4.57
C VAL A 61 -13.70 -0.85 -3.14
N ASN A 62 -13.74 0.46 -2.92
CA ASN A 62 -13.37 1.05 -1.63
C ASN A 62 -14.15 0.46 -0.44
N SER A 63 -15.41 0.06 -0.63
CA SER A 63 -16.24 -0.51 0.42
C SER A 63 -15.73 -1.85 0.98
N VAL A 64 -14.95 -2.61 0.21
CA VAL A 64 -14.40 -3.90 0.68
C VAL A 64 -13.00 -3.78 1.26
N LEU A 65 -12.30 -2.66 1.04
CA LEU A 65 -10.91 -2.51 1.47
C LEU A 65 -10.73 -2.62 3.01
N PRO A 66 -11.59 -2.01 3.85
CA PRO A 66 -11.49 -2.16 5.29
C PRO A 66 -11.75 -3.58 5.81
N MET A 67 -12.35 -4.44 4.97
CA MET A 67 -12.66 -5.83 5.30
C MET A 67 -11.59 -6.82 4.81
N LEU A 68 -10.54 -6.33 4.15
CA LEU A 68 -9.47 -7.18 3.63
C LEU A 68 -8.67 -7.76 4.79
N ASP A 69 -8.37 -9.06 4.68
CA ASP A 69 -7.39 -9.69 5.55
C ASP A 69 -6.00 -9.18 5.20
N MET A 70 -5.45 -8.37 6.10
CA MET A 70 -4.12 -7.80 6.00
C MET A 70 -3.05 -8.66 6.68
N MET A 71 -3.36 -9.86 7.21
CA MET A 71 -2.37 -10.73 7.87
C MET A 71 -1.17 -11.09 6.97
N GLY A 72 -1.38 -11.13 5.66
CA GLY A 72 -0.31 -11.33 4.67
C GLY A 72 0.60 -10.10 4.48
N GLY A 73 0.21 -8.95 5.00
CA GLY A 73 0.86 -7.65 4.84
C GLY A 73 0.70 -7.06 3.46
N ILE A 74 1.57 -6.12 3.13
CA ILE A 74 1.77 -5.58 1.79
C ILE A 74 3.20 -5.85 1.32
N SER A 75 3.38 -5.79 0.01
CA SER A 75 4.69 -5.76 -0.62
C SER A 75 4.84 -4.52 -1.47
N LEU A 76 6.03 -3.93 -1.41
CA LEU A 76 6.42 -2.83 -2.28
C LEU A 76 7.83 -3.09 -2.80
N ILE A 77 7.90 -3.51 -4.05
CA ILE A 77 9.14 -3.90 -4.72
C ILE A 77 9.50 -2.91 -5.81
N LYS A 78 10.79 -2.83 -6.16
CA LYS A 78 11.27 -2.03 -7.28
C LYS A 78 12.08 -2.89 -8.25
N GLU A 79 11.58 -3.05 -9.46
CA GLU A 79 12.24 -3.79 -10.54
C GLU A 79 12.12 -3.01 -11.84
N ASN A 80 13.19 -2.97 -12.64
CA ASN A 80 13.20 -2.31 -13.96
C ASN A 80 12.65 -0.87 -13.95
N ASN A 81 13.01 -0.08 -12.94
CA ASN A 81 12.52 1.30 -12.71
C ASN A 81 11.01 1.44 -12.50
N LEU A 82 10.32 0.36 -12.16
CA LEU A 82 8.91 0.37 -11.77
C LEU A 82 8.77 -0.04 -10.30
N TYR A 83 7.80 0.57 -9.64
CA TYR A 83 7.34 0.18 -8.31
C TYR A 83 6.13 -0.74 -8.45
N GLY A 84 6.21 -1.92 -7.84
CA GLY A 84 5.11 -2.87 -7.75
C GLY A 84 4.60 -2.91 -6.31
N PHE A 85 3.34 -2.54 -6.12
CA PHE A 85 2.61 -2.70 -4.87
C PHE A 85 1.63 -3.86 -5.00
N SER A 86 1.54 -4.70 -3.97
CA SER A 86 0.54 -5.76 -3.88
C SER A 86 0.11 -6.02 -2.44
N LEU A 87 -1.12 -6.52 -2.30
CA LEU A 87 -1.60 -7.12 -1.06
C LEU A 87 -1.00 -8.53 -0.91
N GLY A 88 -0.37 -8.79 0.24
CA GLY A 88 0.35 -10.01 0.55
C GLY A 88 1.87 -9.86 0.45
N ARG A 89 2.58 -10.99 0.59
CA ARG A 89 4.04 -11.07 0.45
C ARG A 89 4.43 -11.55 -0.93
N ASP A 90 4.86 -10.62 -1.77
CA ASP A 90 5.44 -10.86 -3.09
C ASP A 90 6.91 -10.43 -3.11
N THR A 91 7.74 -11.26 -3.73
CA THR A 91 9.18 -11.03 -3.83
C THR A 91 9.63 -10.60 -5.23
N ALA A 92 8.75 -10.62 -6.23
CA ALA A 92 9.06 -10.33 -7.63
C ALA A 92 7.87 -9.70 -8.38
N MET A 93 8.13 -8.88 -9.41
CA MET A 93 7.09 -8.17 -10.17
C MET A 93 6.11 -9.13 -10.87
N LEU A 94 6.58 -10.31 -11.24
CA LEU A 94 5.74 -11.38 -11.79
C LEU A 94 4.63 -11.80 -10.82
N HIS A 95 4.91 -11.80 -9.52
CA HIS A 95 3.94 -12.21 -8.50
C HIS A 95 2.96 -11.08 -8.15
N VAL A 96 3.41 -9.82 -8.19
CA VAL A 96 2.57 -8.63 -7.97
C VAL A 96 1.32 -8.65 -8.84
N GLN A 97 1.42 -9.04 -10.12
CA GLN A 97 0.29 -9.07 -11.04
C GLN A 97 -0.76 -10.16 -10.73
N ASN A 98 -0.37 -11.18 -9.97
CA ASN A 98 -1.27 -12.27 -9.55
C ASN A 98 -2.05 -11.93 -8.28
N ALA A 99 -1.64 -10.88 -7.56
CA ALA A 99 -2.30 -10.47 -6.33
C ALA A 99 -3.76 -10.04 -6.57
N PRO A 100 -4.64 -10.20 -5.56
CA PRO A 100 -6.03 -9.76 -5.65
C PRO A 100 -6.14 -8.24 -5.79
N LEU A 101 -5.14 -7.52 -5.28
CA LEU A 101 -5.01 -6.07 -5.34
C LEU A 101 -3.54 -5.72 -5.61
N TYR A 102 -3.29 -4.99 -6.70
CA TYR A 102 -1.95 -4.52 -7.06
C TYR A 102 -1.95 -3.18 -7.82
N ILE A 103 -0.84 -2.47 -7.74
CA ILE A 103 -0.57 -1.25 -8.50
C ILE A 103 0.88 -1.26 -8.99
N ILE A 104 1.09 -1.03 -10.29
CA ILE A 104 2.42 -0.88 -10.88
C ILE A 104 2.56 0.55 -11.41
N ALA A 105 3.56 1.27 -10.94
CA ALA A 105 3.76 2.69 -11.21
C ALA A 105 5.23 3.00 -11.51
N SER A 106 5.49 4.09 -12.25
CA SER A 106 6.87 4.55 -12.47
C SER A 106 7.44 5.31 -11.29
N ASP A 107 6.59 5.93 -10.48
CA ASP A 107 7.03 6.67 -9.30
C ASP A 107 6.04 6.55 -8.14
N ILE A 108 6.57 6.72 -6.93
CA ILE A 108 5.78 6.70 -5.69
C ILE A 108 6.23 7.81 -4.74
N THR A 109 5.27 8.39 -4.02
CA THR A 109 5.52 9.29 -2.90
C THR A 109 4.84 8.74 -1.65
N ILE A 110 5.59 8.60 -0.56
CA ILE A 110 5.08 8.07 0.71
C ILE A 110 5.10 9.18 1.76
N THR A 111 3.96 9.37 2.42
CA THR A 111 3.79 10.31 3.53
C THR A 111 3.28 9.55 4.75
N GLU A 112 3.93 9.76 5.89
CA GLU A 112 3.50 9.27 7.20
C GLU A 112 2.94 10.45 8.01
N ALA A 113 1.80 10.24 8.66
CA ALA A 113 1.20 11.20 9.57
C ALA A 113 0.76 10.49 10.85
N GLN A 114 1.34 10.90 11.98
CA GLN A 114 0.89 10.45 13.29
C GLN A 114 -0.46 11.12 13.62
N LEU A 115 -1.45 10.30 13.97
CA LEU A 115 -2.76 10.77 14.40
C LEU A 115 -2.68 10.85 15.93
N ASN A 116 -2.41 12.04 16.45
CA ASN A 116 -2.43 12.27 17.89
C ASN A 116 -3.89 12.18 18.36
N ASN A 117 -4.20 11.20 19.22
CA ASN A 117 -5.37 11.25 20.08
C ASN A 117 -5.13 12.19 21.28
#